data_AF-A0A2N2W303-F1
#
_entry.id   AF-A0A2N2W303-F1
#
_cell.length_a   1.000
_cell.length_b   1.000
_cell.length_c   1.000
_cell.angle_alpha   90.00
_cell.angle_beta   90.00
_cell.angle_gamma   90.00
#
_symmetry.space_group_name_H-M   'P 1'
#
loop_
_entity.id
_entity.type
_entity.pdbx_description
1 polymer ?
#
loop_
_entity_poly.entity_id
_entity_poly.type
_entity_poly.pdbx_seq_one_letter_code
_entity_poly.pdbx_strand_id
1 'polypeptide(L)'
;MDYTERISNVTVLGAAGKMGSGILLLSALELADQKLKPENKGKNFVLNAMDVTSEALPGLMNYIRAQVLKAAEKKTVQLRKVYADRKDLIENSDIIEAYINDVMSIIRPGTRIEAAYDST
;
A
#
# COMPACT_ATOMS: atom_id res chain seq x y z
N MET A 1 -4.32 3.63 -22.21
CA MET A 1 -4.22 3.68 -20.74
C MET A 1 -2.78 3.89 -20.35
N ASP A 2 -2.52 4.94 -19.59
CA ASP A 2 -1.23 5.15 -18.95
C ASP A 2 -1.00 4.10 -17.85
N TYR A 3 0.26 3.85 -17.48
CA TYR A 3 0.61 2.90 -16.43
C TYR A 3 -0.13 3.19 -15.12
N THR A 4 -0.22 4.46 -14.72
CA THR A 4 -0.89 4.85 -13.46
C THR A 4 -2.39 4.55 -13.46
N GLU A 5 -3.03 4.59 -14.63
CA GLU A 5 -4.44 4.22 -14.78
C GLU A 5 -4.62 2.72 -14.62
N ARG A 6 -3.72 1.92 -15.20
CA ARG A 6 -3.79 0.45 -15.14
C ARG A 6 -3.62 -0.10 -13.72
N ILE A 7 -2.85 0.57 -12.88
CA ILE A 7 -2.59 0.11 -11.51
C ILE A 7 -3.47 0.83 -10.47
N SER A 8 -4.48 1.60 -10.92
CA SER A 8 -5.34 2.38 -10.02
C SER A 8 -6.31 1.51 -9.21
N ASN A 9 -6.66 0.33 -9.71
CA ASN A 9 -7.47 -0.66 -9.02
C ASN A 9 -6.91 -2.07 -9.29
N VAL A 10 -6.29 -2.67 -8.27
CA VAL A 10 -5.61 -3.97 -8.37
C VAL A 10 -6.17 -4.90 -7.30
N THR A 11 -6.33 -6.18 -7.63
CA THR A 11 -6.76 -7.19 -6.67
C THR A 11 -5.78 -8.34 -6.59
N VAL A 12 -5.37 -8.70 -5.38
CA VAL A 12 -4.60 -9.92 -5.09
C VAL A 12 -5.55 -10.96 -4.50
N LEU A 13 -5.82 -12.03 -5.25
CA LEU A 13 -6.59 -13.19 -4.78
C LEU A 13 -5.67 -14.19 -4.07
N GLY A 14 -6.07 -14.67 -2.89
CA GLY A 14 -5.22 -15.48 -2.02
C GLY A 14 -4.15 -14.66 -1.29
N ALA A 15 -4.50 -13.43 -0.92
CA ALA A 15 -3.58 -12.43 -0.37
C ALA A 15 -2.95 -12.83 0.96
N ALA A 16 -3.58 -13.68 1.77
CA ALA A 16 -3.03 -14.14 3.04
C ALA A 16 -2.09 -15.36 2.89
N GLY A 17 -1.98 -15.91 1.68
CA GLY A 17 -0.96 -16.92 1.36
C GLY A 17 0.45 -16.35 1.35
N LYS A 18 1.47 -17.22 1.40
CA LYS A 18 2.88 -16.81 1.38
C LYS A 18 3.25 -15.99 0.14
N MET A 19 2.78 -16.42 -1.03
CA MET A 19 3.04 -15.71 -2.29
C MET A 19 2.14 -14.48 -2.44
N GLY A 20 0.85 -14.61 -2.11
CA GLY A 20 -0.10 -13.50 -2.17
C GLY A 20 0.30 -12.33 -1.29
N SER A 21 0.77 -12.60 -0.07
CA SER A 21 1.23 -11.56 0.86
C SER A 21 2.48 -10.83 0.36
N GLY A 22 3.38 -11.54 -0.34
CA GLY A 22 4.54 -10.94 -1.00
C GLY A 22 4.15 -10.06 -2.18
N ILE A 23 3.24 -10.52 -3.04
CA ILE A 23 2.71 -9.74 -4.18
C ILE A 23 1.99 -8.50 -3.65
N LEU A 24 1.11 -8.67 -2.66
CA LEU A 24 0.38 -7.58 -2.03
C LEU A 24 1.33 -6.52 -1.47
N LEU A 25 2.40 -6.93 -0.77
CA LEU A 25 3.39 -6.00 -0.23
C LEU A 25 4.06 -5.17 -1.34
N LEU A 26 4.55 -5.82 -2.40
CA LEU A 26 5.24 -5.14 -3.48
C LEU A 26 4.31 -4.19 -4.24
N SER A 27 3.08 -4.64 -4.52
CA SER A 27 2.04 -3.79 -5.09
C SER A 27 1.73 -2.61 -4.17
N ALA A 28 1.55 -2.83 -2.86
CA ALA A 28 1.23 -1.75 -1.93
C ALA A 28 2.32 -0.67 -1.91
N LEU A 29 3.60 -1.06 -1.92
CA LEU A 29 4.72 -0.12 -1.98
C LEU A 29 4.72 0.67 -3.29
N GLU A 30 4.53 0.00 -4.43
CA GLU A 30 4.50 0.65 -5.74
C GLU A 30 3.31 1.61 -5.86
N LEU A 31 2.09 1.19 -5.53
CA LEU A 31 0.90 2.04 -5.61
C LEU A 31 1.03 3.25 -4.67
N ALA A 32 1.57 3.07 -3.46
CA ALA A 32 1.80 4.18 -2.53
C ALA A 32 2.86 5.17 -3.04
N ASP A 33 3.99 4.66 -3.54
CA ASP A 33 5.04 5.51 -4.12
C ASP A 33 4.52 6.28 -5.34
N GLN A 34 3.66 5.67 -6.17
CA GLN A 34 3.00 6.36 -7.28
C GLN A 34 2.00 7.41 -6.80
N LYS A 35 1.19 7.11 -5.77
CA LYS A 35 0.23 8.04 -5.17
C LYS A 35 0.90 9.28 -4.57
N LEU A 36 2.09 9.11 -4.01
CA LEU A 36 2.86 10.20 -3.37
C LEU A 36 3.55 11.13 -4.37
N LYS A 37 3.62 10.78 -5.65
CA LYS A 37 4.18 11.66 -6.68
C LYS A 37 3.31 12.90 -6.92
N PRO A 38 3.90 14.10 -7.09
CA PRO A 38 3.14 15.33 -7.33
C PRO A 38 2.14 15.23 -8.50
N GLU A 39 2.54 14.57 -9.60
CA GLU A 39 1.72 14.38 -10.80
C GLU A 39 0.51 13.45 -10.62
N ASN A 40 0.49 12.65 -9.54
CA ASN A 40 -0.60 11.72 -9.23
C ASN A 40 -1.43 12.17 -8.02
N LYS A 41 -1.19 13.38 -7.50
CA LYS A 41 -1.93 13.92 -6.37
C LYS A 41 -3.42 14.00 -6.71
N GLY A 42 -4.25 13.41 -5.85
CA GLY A 42 -5.71 13.33 -6.06
C GLY A 42 -6.18 12.15 -6.90
N LYS A 43 -5.28 11.35 -7.50
CA LYS A 43 -5.66 10.07 -8.09
C LYS A 43 -5.97 9.05 -6.99
N ASN A 44 -6.96 8.21 -7.25
CA ASN A 44 -7.35 7.13 -6.35
C ASN A 44 -6.60 5.85 -6.72
N PHE A 45 -5.96 5.24 -5.73
CA PHE A 45 -5.30 3.95 -5.83
C PHE A 45 -5.95 2.99 -4.84
N VAL A 46 -6.35 1.82 -5.32
CA VAL A 46 -7.02 0.79 -4.52
C VAL A 46 -6.31 -0.53 -4.74
N LEU A 47 -5.94 -1.17 -3.63
CA LEU A 47 -5.37 -2.51 -3.63
C LEU A 47 -6.25 -3.43 -2.79
N ASN A 48 -7.04 -4.27 -3.44
CA ASN A 48 -7.89 -5.23 -2.75
C ASN A 48 -7.08 -6.46 -2.34
N ALA A 49 -7.07 -6.77 -1.05
CA ALA A 49 -6.42 -7.94 -0.49
C ALA A 49 -7.50 -8.99 -0.18
N MET A 50 -7.60 -9.99 -1.05
CA MET A 50 -8.70 -10.94 -1.03
C MET A 50 -8.26 -12.32 -0.57
N ASP A 51 -9.00 -12.91 0.36
CA ASP A 51 -8.82 -14.30 0.77
C ASP A 51 -10.16 -14.97 1.08
N VAL A 52 -10.17 -16.30 1.19
CA VAL A 52 -11.39 -17.08 1.42
C VAL A 52 -11.91 -16.95 2.85
N THR A 53 -11.02 -16.77 3.82
CA THR A 53 -11.38 -16.63 5.24
C THR A 53 -10.96 -15.28 5.79
N SER A 54 -11.83 -14.66 6.59
CA SER A 54 -11.53 -13.40 7.26
C SER A 54 -10.50 -13.56 8.38
N GLU A 55 -10.30 -14.78 8.89
CA GLU A 55 -9.39 -15.08 10.02
C GLU A 55 -7.93 -14.77 9.71
N ALA A 56 -7.51 -14.97 8.45
CA ALA A 56 -6.12 -14.73 8.03
C ALA A 56 -5.84 -13.25 7.72
N LEU A 57 -6.87 -12.43 7.48
CA LEU A 57 -6.72 -11.04 7.06
C LEU A 57 -6.08 -10.13 8.12
N PRO A 58 -6.45 -10.20 9.43
CA PRO A 58 -5.75 -9.42 10.46
C PRO A 58 -4.26 -9.74 10.54
N GLY A 59 -3.90 -11.02 10.46
CA GLY A 59 -2.51 -11.47 10.44
C GLY A 59 -1.74 -10.95 9.22
N LEU A 60 -2.38 -10.97 8.05
CA LEU A 60 -1.86 -10.36 6.83
C LEU A 60 -1.61 -8.86 7.01
N MET A 61 -2.57 -8.09 7.52
CA MET A 61 -2.39 -6.64 7.70
C MET A 61 -1.25 -6.31 8.66
N ASN A 62 -1.10 -7.09 9.74
CA ASN A 62 0.02 -6.95 10.66
C ASN A 62 1.37 -7.27 9.98
N TYR A 63 1.41 -8.34 9.19
CA TYR A 63 2.59 -8.71 8.40
C TYR A 63 2.98 -7.59 7.44
N ILE A 64 2.02 -7.06 6.66
CA ILE A 64 2.28 -5.98 5.71
C ILE A 64 2.79 -4.74 6.44
N ARG A 65 2.14 -4.31 7.53
CA ARG A 65 2.60 -3.15 8.33
C ARG A 65 4.06 -3.32 8.79
N ALA A 66 4.42 -4.49 9.29
CA ALA A 66 5.78 -4.78 9.75
C ALA A 66 6.80 -4.78 8.59
N GLN A 67 6.43 -5.26 7.40
CA GLN A 67 7.31 -5.21 6.24
C GLN A 67 7.45 -3.79 5.66
N VAL A 68 6.37 -3.03 5.65
CA VAL A 68 6.38 -1.62 5.23
C VAL A 68 7.26 -0.79 6.14
N LEU A 69 7.21 -1.02 7.46
CA LEU A 69 8.15 -0.40 8.40
C LEU A 69 9.61 -0.66 8.00
N LYS A 70 9.99 -1.93 7.80
CA LYS A 70 11.35 -2.29 7.38
C LYS A 70 11.76 -1.66 6.04
N ALA A 71 10.82 -1.54 5.12
CA ALA A 71 11.06 -0.87 3.85
C ALA A 71 11.27 0.63 4.04
N ALA A 72 10.41 1.27 4.82
CA ALA A 72 10.45 2.70 5.12
C ALA A 72 11.77 3.10 5.79
N GLU A 73 12.20 2.34 6.81
CA GLU A 73 13.48 2.55 7.50
C GLU A 73 14.65 2.59 6.51
N LYS A 74 14.70 1.66 5.55
CA LYS A 74 15.75 1.58 4.53
C LYS A 74 15.74 2.76 3.56
N LYS A 75 14.59 3.40 3.32
CA LYS A 75 14.46 4.55 2.39
C LYS A 75 14.12 5.88 3.05
N THR A 76 14.31 6.01 4.36
CA THR A 76 13.97 7.22 5.15
C THR A 76 14.48 8.53 4.55
N VAL A 77 15.72 8.55 4.04
CA VAL A 77 16.32 9.74 3.41
C VAL A 77 15.60 10.15 2.14
N GLN A 78 15.11 9.19 1.35
CA GLN A 78 14.29 9.45 0.17
C GLN A 78 12.91 9.95 0.59
N LEU A 79 12.30 9.34 1.61
CA LEU A 79 10.98 9.73 2.10
C LEU A 79 10.95 11.18 2.62
N ARG A 80 12.03 11.67 3.23
CA ARG A 80 12.17 13.10 3.58
C ARG A 80 11.96 14.04 2.40
N LYS A 81 12.40 13.65 1.21
CA LYS A 81 12.21 14.45 -0.01
C LYS A 81 10.76 14.39 -0.50
N VAL A 82 10.14 13.21 -0.39
CA VAL A 82 8.74 12.99 -0.78
C VAL A 82 7.80 13.80 0.10
N TYR A 83 8.05 13.84 1.41
CA TYR A 83 7.24 14.59 2.38
C TYR A 83 7.76 16.01 2.68
N ALA A 84 8.56 16.61 1.79
CA ALA A 84 9.16 17.92 2.03
C ALA A 84 8.14 19.04 2.30
N ASP A 85 6.92 18.89 1.77
CA ASP A 85 5.83 19.86 1.96
C ASP A 85 5.10 19.70 3.32
N ARG A 86 5.33 18.61 4.05
CA ARG A 86 4.68 18.29 5.33
C ARG A 86 5.52 18.80 6.52
N LYS A 87 5.30 20.06 6.89
CA LYS A 87 6.04 20.73 7.99
C LYS A 87 5.75 20.16 9.38
N ASP A 88 4.68 19.38 9.52
CA ASP A 88 4.29 18.70 10.75
C ASP A 88 5.11 17.44 11.03
N LEU A 89 5.79 16.89 10.02
CA LEU A 89 6.64 15.69 10.15
C LEU A 89 8.09 16.13 10.39
N ILE A 90 8.50 16.17 11.65
CA ILE A 90 9.80 16.75 12.06
C ILE A 90 10.85 15.65 12.17
N GLU A 91 10.49 14.53 12.82
CA GLU A 91 11.39 13.41 13.07
C GLU A 91 11.31 12.34 11.97
N ASN A 92 12.32 11.46 11.94
CA ASN A 92 12.30 10.31 11.02
C ASN A 92 11.17 9.34 11.33
N SER A 93 10.87 9.16 12.61
CA SER A 93 9.73 8.39 13.12
C SER A 93 8.43 8.89 12.51
N ASP A 94 8.19 10.21 12.52
CA ASP A 94 6.98 10.82 11.97
C ASP A 94 6.82 10.52 10.47
N ILE A 95 7.92 10.62 9.72
CA ILE A 95 7.95 10.35 8.27
C ILE A 95 7.70 8.88 7.97
N ILE A 96 8.33 7.98 8.74
CA ILE A 96 8.14 6.54 8.62
C ILE A 96 6.69 6.17 8.92
N GLU A 97 6.12 6.71 10.00
CA GLU A 97 4.73 6.45 10.38
C GLU A 97 3.74 6.99 9.34
N ALA A 98 3.97 8.21 8.82
CA ALA A 98 3.17 8.78 7.73
C ALA A 98 3.19 7.85 6.51
N TYR A 99 4.37 7.39 6.10
CA TYR A 99 4.49 6.46 4.97
C TYR A 99 3.80 5.13 5.23
N ILE A 100 3.93 4.55 6.44
CA ILE A 100 3.19 3.33 6.80
C ILE A 100 1.69 3.57 6.67
N ASN A 101 1.18 4.67 7.19
CA ASN A 101 -0.25 4.99 7.13
C ASN A 101 -0.72 5.19 5.68
N ASP A 102 0.07 5.87 4.84
CA ASP A 102 -0.25 6.06 3.43
C ASP A 102 -0.31 4.74 2.66
N VAL A 103 0.65 3.82 2.88
CA VAL A 103 0.65 2.48 2.29
C VAL A 103 -0.52 1.63 2.81
N MET A 104 -0.79 1.67 4.11
CA MET A 104 -1.88 0.87 4.68
C MET A 104 -3.25 1.41 4.23
N SER A 105 -3.38 2.72 3.97
CA SER A 105 -4.64 3.36 3.55
C SER A 105 -5.17 2.90 2.20
N ILE A 106 -4.31 2.40 1.31
CA ILE A 106 -4.72 1.93 -0.02
C ILE A 106 -5.20 0.48 -0.02
N ILE A 107 -4.93 -0.29 1.04
CA ILE A 107 -5.24 -1.71 1.11
C ILE A 107 -6.66 -1.91 1.64
N ARG A 108 -7.49 -2.63 0.87
CA ARG A 108 -8.86 -3.00 1.25
C ARG A 108 -8.94 -4.52 1.45
N PRO A 109 -8.83 -5.03 2.69
CA PRO A 109 -8.99 -6.45 2.94
C PRO A 109 -10.46 -6.87 2.81
N GLY A 110 -10.72 -8.03 2.21
CA GLY A 110 -12.08 -8.53 2.08
C GLY A 110 -12.16 -9.99 1.62
N THR A 111 -13.35 -10.56 1.69
CA THR A 111 -13.63 -11.94 1.27
C THR A 111 -14.60 -12.00 0.08
N ARG A 112 -15.12 -10.85 -0.36
CA ARG A 112 -16.13 -10.71 -1.40
C ARG A 112 -15.51 -10.45 -2.77
N ILE A 113 -15.73 -11.35 -3.72
CA ILE A 113 -15.18 -11.29 -5.08
C ILE A 113 -15.66 -10.09 -5.88
N GLU A 114 -16.80 -9.52 -5.50
CA GLU A 114 -17.34 -8.29 -6.06
C GLU A 114 -16.36 -7.11 -5.92
N ALA A 115 -15.49 -7.12 -4.90
CA ALA A 115 -14.44 -6.12 -4.74
C ALA A 115 -13.33 -6.20 -5.81
N ALA A 116 -13.27 -7.30 -6.57
CA ALA A 116 -12.33 -7.47 -7.69
C ALA A 116 -12.89 -6.96 -9.02
N TYR A 117 -14.15 -6.52 -9.04
CA TYR A 117 -14.77 -6.01 -10.25
C TYR A 117 -14.02 -4.75 -10.74
N ASP A 118 -13.78 -4.67 -12.05
CA ASP A 118 -12.97 -3.63 -12.71
C ASP A 118 -11.53 -3.49 -12.19
N SER A 119 -11.00 -4.50 -11.48
CA SER A 119 -9.58 -4.56 -11.16
C SER A 119 -8.78 -5.10 -12.35
N THR A 120 -7.55 -4.61 -12.52
CA THR A 120 -6.59 -5.11 -13.51
C THR A 120 -5.70 -6.20 -12.93
#